data_AF-A0A9P5QII5-F1
#
_entry.id   AF-A0A9P5QII5-F1
#
_cell.length_a   1.000
_cell.length_b   1.000
_cell.length_c   1.000
_cell.angle_alpha   90.00
_cell.angle_beta   90.00
_cell.angle_gamma   90.00
#
_symmetry.space_group_name_H-M   'P 1'
#
loop_
_entity.id
_entity.type
_entity.pdbx_description
1 polymer ?
#
loop_
_entity_poly.entity_id
_entity_poly.type
_entity_poly.pdbx_seq_one_letter_code
_entity_poly.pdbx_strand_id
1 'polypeptide(L)'
;MSLFRSRFSTVRHVVEASTPSFKLACNVYNQIPASSSAAKSAAPPIIFTHANGFHKEIWEPVISRISPRWTANDLYAFDCRNQGDSAVLNKNVLEKSFDWYSYAYDILQIVDKFNLKKPVGIGHSILAELIRPGTFSAIVAIDPTMFPKSIYLNASVDDHPMAQMTLKRRDTWKDRIDAKEKLLGKRFFRSWHPEVLDLYVEHGMIDVINEDGSSSLTLKCPKFQEAITFACIGTGLYDSFERLNELEIPVQIITGENSDINPEELAAMKLDQCKFGSLETIKDTGHLLNLEKPQETADIISTFLDRVLAASKGNVEQTKARL
;
A
#
# COMPACT_ATOMS: atom_id res chain seq x y z
N MET A 1 7.81 16.55 -17.26
CA MET A 1 8.40 16.06 -15.99
C MET A 1 7.26 15.98 -14.98
N SER A 2 7.01 14.81 -14.37
CA SER A 2 5.85 14.63 -13.49
C SER A 2 5.96 15.53 -12.23
N LEU A 3 4.81 15.89 -11.63
CA LEU A 3 4.75 16.68 -10.40
C LEU A 3 5.61 16.07 -9.27
N PHE A 4 5.69 14.74 -9.22
CA PHE A 4 6.51 14.04 -8.26
C PHE A 4 8.01 14.32 -8.46
N ARG A 5 8.51 14.17 -9.69
CA ARG A 5 9.95 14.29 -10.00
C ARG A 5 10.47 15.73 -9.86
N SER A 6 9.60 16.74 -9.87
CA SER A 6 10.00 18.13 -9.57
C SER A 6 10.11 18.42 -8.08
N ARG A 7 9.51 17.59 -7.22
CA ARG A 7 9.46 17.78 -5.76
C ARG A 7 10.31 16.79 -4.98
N PHE A 8 10.68 15.66 -5.58
CA PHE A 8 11.35 14.56 -4.88
C PHE A 8 12.50 13.95 -5.67
N SER A 9 13.60 13.67 -4.97
CA SER A 9 14.61 12.70 -5.41
C SER A 9 14.27 11.33 -4.83
N THR A 10 14.75 10.26 -5.48
CA THR A 10 14.48 8.88 -5.06
C THR A 10 15.80 8.14 -4.92
N VAL A 11 16.03 7.57 -3.73
CA VAL A 11 17.13 6.64 -3.47
C VAL A 11 16.54 5.24 -3.36
N ARG A 12 17.08 4.30 -4.16
CA ARG A 12 16.63 2.91 -4.16
C ARG A 12 17.51 2.05 -3.27
N HIS A 13 16.88 1.20 -2.47
CA HIS A 13 17.52 0.27 -1.55
C HIS A 13 17.02 -1.15 -1.81
N VAL A 14 17.91 -2.11 -1.57
CA VAL A 14 17.53 -3.52 -1.41
C VAL A 14 17.72 -3.86 0.07
N VAL A 15 16.67 -4.36 0.70
CA VAL A 15 16.62 -4.71 2.12
C VAL A 15 16.39 -6.22 2.23
N GLU A 16 17.05 -6.89 3.16
CA GLU A 16 16.73 -8.29 3.45
C GLU A 16 15.33 -8.36 4.07
N ALA A 17 14.49 -9.27 3.58
CA ALA A 17 13.15 -9.47 4.11
C ALA A 17 13.20 -10.19 5.46
N SER A 18 12.04 -10.39 6.07
CA SER A 18 11.94 -11.10 7.35
C SER A 18 12.34 -12.57 7.26
N THR A 19 12.13 -13.17 6.08
CA THR A 19 12.68 -14.47 5.71
C THR A 19 14.03 -14.25 4.99
N PRO A 20 15.17 -14.74 5.51
CA PRO A 20 16.50 -14.37 5.02
C PRO A 20 16.81 -14.67 3.55
N SER A 21 16.02 -15.50 2.87
CA SER A 21 16.17 -15.78 1.43
C SER A 21 15.54 -14.70 0.53
N PHE A 22 14.65 -13.87 1.07
CA PHE A 22 13.89 -12.88 0.32
C PHE A 22 14.48 -11.47 0.47
N LYS A 23 14.31 -10.66 -0.58
CA LYS A 23 14.73 -9.27 -0.65
C LYS A 23 13.55 -8.34 -0.92
N LEU A 24 13.61 -7.13 -0.38
CA LEU A 24 12.61 -6.08 -0.53
C LEU A 24 13.25 -4.89 -1.26
N ALA A 25 12.68 -4.50 -2.40
CA ALA A 25 13.00 -3.26 -3.08
C ALA A 25 12.28 -2.10 -2.39
N CYS A 26 13.03 -1.10 -1.92
CA CYS A 26 12.50 0.05 -1.19
C CYS A 26 12.99 1.36 -1.81
N ASN A 27 12.07 2.29 -2.00
CA ASN A 27 12.35 3.67 -2.36
C ASN A 27 12.31 4.54 -1.10
N VAL A 28 13.33 5.36 -0.93
CA VAL A 28 13.37 6.49 0.01
C VAL A 28 13.24 7.77 -0.82
N TYR A 29 12.19 8.54 -0.54
CA TYR A 29 11.91 9.80 -1.23
C TYR A 29 12.34 10.99 -0.37
N ASN A 30 13.20 11.84 -0.91
CA ASN A 30 13.68 13.05 -0.25
C ASN A 30 13.14 14.29 -0.97
N GLN A 31 12.64 15.27 -0.23
CA GLN A 31 12.11 16.52 -0.80
C GLN A 31 13.22 17.35 -1.47
N ILE A 32 12.87 18.06 -2.55
CA ILE A 32 13.73 18.99 -3.28
C ILE A 32 13.18 20.43 -3.14
N PRO A 33 14.02 21.43 -2.76
CA PRO A 33 15.36 21.25 -2.20
C PRO A 33 15.29 20.50 -0.87
N ALA A 34 16.38 19.83 -0.49
CA ALA A 34 16.45 19.13 0.77
C ALA A 34 16.10 20.07 1.93
N SER A 35 15.17 19.64 2.80
CA SER A 35 14.92 20.33 4.06
C SER A 35 16.25 20.47 4.81
N SER A 36 16.57 21.68 5.28
CA SER A 36 17.80 21.89 6.04
C SER A 36 17.80 20.99 7.28
N SER A 37 18.98 20.54 7.74
CA SER A 37 19.08 19.64 8.91
C SER A 37 18.43 20.20 10.18
N ALA A 38 18.35 21.52 10.30
CA ALA A 38 17.65 22.24 11.37
C ALA A 38 16.11 22.24 11.23
N ALA A 39 15.59 21.90 10.05
CA ALA A 39 14.17 21.91 9.69
C ALA A 39 13.56 20.50 9.50
N LYS A 40 14.25 19.42 9.91
CA LYS A 40 13.60 18.12 10.05
C LYS A 40 12.42 18.27 11.01
N SER A 41 11.22 18.16 10.43
CA SER A 41 9.96 18.33 11.14
C SER A 41 9.91 17.35 12.30
N ALA A 42 9.30 17.76 13.41
CA ALA A 42 8.90 16.84 14.49
C ALA A 42 7.87 15.79 14.02
N ALA A 43 7.41 15.86 12.77
CA ALA A 43 6.54 14.86 12.16
C ALA A 43 7.23 13.49 12.12
N PRO A 44 6.52 12.40 12.46
CA PRO A 44 7.04 11.05 12.31
C PRO A 44 7.36 10.73 10.83
N PRO A 45 8.29 9.79 10.55
CA PRO A 45 8.47 9.23 9.21
C PRO A 45 7.18 8.57 8.71
N ILE A 46 7.01 8.46 7.39
CA ILE A 46 5.84 7.80 6.80
C ILE A 46 6.30 6.63 5.95
N ILE A 47 5.64 5.48 6.13
CA ILE A 47 5.83 4.28 5.31
C ILE A 47 4.54 3.94 4.56
N PHE A 48 4.66 3.82 3.24
CA PHE A 48 3.58 3.48 2.31
C PHE A 48 3.68 2.02 1.88
N THR A 49 2.54 1.33 1.88
CA THR A 49 2.42 -0.10 1.55
C THR A 49 1.38 -0.26 0.45
N HIS A 50 1.76 -0.86 -0.67
CA HIS A 50 0.89 -1.00 -1.85
C HIS A 50 -0.10 -2.18 -1.72
N ALA A 51 -1.16 -2.14 -2.51
CA ALA A 51 -2.15 -3.22 -2.59
C ALA A 51 -1.64 -4.44 -3.38
N ASN A 52 -2.38 -5.55 -3.33
CA ASN A 52 -2.06 -6.78 -4.08
C ASN A 52 -2.03 -6.55 -5.59
N GLY A 53 -0.97 -7.02 -6.25
CA GLY A 53 -0.77 -6.86 -7.70
C GLY A 53 -0.14 -5.52 -8.11
N PHE A 54 0.32 -4.71 -7.16
CA PHE A 54 0.87 -3.37 -7.40
C PHE A 54 2.34 -3.26 -6.99
N HIS A 55 2.86 -2.04 -6.99
CA HIS A 55 4.25 -1.71 -6.67
C HIS A 55 4.33 -0.33 -5.98
N LYS A 56 5.43 -0.06 -5.29
CA LYS A 56 5.67 1.11 -4.43
C LYS A 56 5.50 2.46 -5.11
N GLU A 57 5.72 2.57 -6.42
CA GLU A 57 5.58 3.83 -7.17
C GLU A 57 4.13 4.27 -7.35
N ILE A 58 3.11 3.42 -7.13
CA ILE A 58 1.69 3.85 -7.18
C ILE A 58 1.38 4.98 -6.19
N TRP A 59 2.21 5.14 -5.16
CA TRP A 59 2.05 6.18 -4.14
C TRP A 59 2.62 7.53 -4.57
N GLU A 60 3.43 7.60 -5.63
CA GLU A 60 4.03 8.86 -6.08
C GLU A 60 2.99 9.97 -6.32
N PRO A 61 1.83 9.73 -6.96
CA PRO A 61 0.81 10.76 -7.15
C PRO A 61 0.25 11.28 -5.83
N VAL A 62 -0.01 10.42 -4.85
CA VAL A 62 -0.47 10.82 -3.50
C VAL A 62 0.63 11.58 -2.75
N ILE A 63 1.86 11.06 -2.74
CA ILE A 63 3.02 11.69 -2.07
C ILE A 63 3.26 13.10 -2.59
N SER A 64 3.14 13.29 -3.91
CA SER A 64 3.31 14.61 -4.55
C SER A 64 2.21 15.61 -4.20
N ARG A 65 1.12 15.17 -3.56
CA ARG A 65 -0.07 15.98 -3.21
C ARG A 65 -0.25 16.14 -1.71
N ILE A 66 0.40 15.30 -0.88
CA ILE A 66 0.45 15.49 0.58
C ILE A 66 1.10 16.85 0.91
N SER A 67 0.57 17.49 1.95
CA SER A 67 1.07 18.79 2.41
C SER A 67 2.59 18.76 2.66
N PRO A 68 3.37 19.76 2.17
CA PRO A 68 4.83 19.80 2.32
C PRO A 68 5.34 19.67 3.77
N ARG A 69 4.49 20.01 4.75
CA ARG A 69 4.73 19.79 6.19
C ARG A 69 5.12 18.36 6.52
N TRP A 70 4.52 17.40 5.84
CA TRP A 70 4.66 15.95 6.09
C TRP A 70 5.77 15.33 5.27
N THR A 71 6.29 16.06 4.28
CA THR A 71 7.32 15.58 3.36
C THR A 71 8.71 16.10 3.72
N ALA A 72 8.83 16.83 4.83
CA ALA A 72 10.09 17.39 5.32
C ALA A 72 11.05 16.32 5.87
N ASN A 73 10.55 15.13 6.20
CA ASN A 73 11.34 13.94 6.51
C ASN A 73 11.27 12.95 5.35
N ASP A 74 12.20 12.01 5.34
CA ASP A 74 12.25 10.94 4.34
C ASP A 74 10.95 10.12 4.36
N LEU A 75 10.43 9.83 3.17
CA LEU A 75 9.25 9.00 2.96
C LEU A 75 9.68 7.64 2.39
N TYR A 76 9.02 6.57 2.83
CA TYR A 76 9.43 5.21 2.50
C TYR A 76 8.30 4.50 1.78
N ALA A 77 8.58 3.87 0.65
CA ALA A 77 7.66 2.93 0.01
C ALA A 77 8.43 1.71 -0.45
N PHE A 78 7.88 0.51 -0.29
CA PHE A 78 8.58 -0.72 -0.66
C PHE A 78 7.65 -1.71 -1.34
N ASP A 79 8.25 -2.59 -2.11
CA ASP A 79 7.56 -3.70 -2.76
C ASP A 79 7.53 -4.90 -1.83
N CYS A 80 6.35 -5.43 -1.55
CA CYS A 80 6.19 -6.70 -0.85
C CYS A 80 6.96 -7.83 -1.56
N ARG A 81 7.44 -8.84 -0.82
CA ARG A 81 8.41 -9.84 -1.30
C ARG A 81 8.09 -10.53 -2.64
N ASN A 82 6.82 -10.64 -3.00
CA ASN A 82 6.34 -11.28 -4.22
C ASN A 82 5.67 -10.30 -5.22
N GLN A 83 5.89 -9.00 -5.06
CA GLN A 83 5.35 -7.95 -5.93
C GLN A 83 6.44 -7.00 -6.43
N GLY A 84 6.11 -6.22 -7.46
CA GLY A 84 7.00 -5.20 -8.03
C GLY A 84 8.45 -5.67 -8.28
N ASP A 85 9.42 -4.81 -7.96
CA ASP A 85 10.84 -5.12 -8.10
C ASP A 85 11.29 -6.22 -7.13
N SER A 86 10.65 -6.38 -5.97
CA SER A 86 10.94 -7.47 -5.03
C SER A 86 10.68 -8.84 -5.65
N ALA A 87 9.58 -9.01 -6.39
CA ALA A 87 9.31 -10.25 -7.11
C ALA A 87 10.42 -10.60 -8.11
N VAL A 88 10.95 -9.59 -8.81
CA VAL A 88 12.05 -9.77 -9.76
C VAL A 88 13.33 -10.18 -9.04
N LEU A 89 13.65 -9.55 -7.91
CA LEU A 89 14.79 -9.92 -7.06
C LEU A 89 14.67 -11.34 -6.52
N ASN A 90 13.44 -11.78 -6.22
CA ASN A 90 13.16 -13.05 -5.55
C ASN A 90 12.75 -14.17 -6.52
N LYS A 91 12.84 -13.97 -7.83
CA LYS A 91 12.27 -14.89 -8.85
C LYS A 91 12.62 -16.37 -8.67
N ASN A 92 13.78 -16.68 -8.06
CA ASN A 92 14.27 -18.04 -7.86
C ASN A 92 13.90 -18.66 -6.50
N VAL A 93 13.31 -17.87 -5.59
CA VAL A 93 12.95 -18.29 -4.22
C VAL A 93 11.48 -18.05 -3.89
N LEU A 94 10.69 -17.55 -4.84
CA LEU A 94 9.25 -17.35 -4.68
C LEU A 94 8.55 -18.68 -4.36
N GLU A 95 7.75 -18.64 -3.31
CA GLU A 95 7.02 -19.80 -2.80
C GLU A 95 5.65 -19.96 -3.49
N LYS A 96 5.04 -21.14 -3.32
CA LYS A 96 3.71 -21.44 -3.85
C LYS A 96 2.57 -21.26 -2.83
N SER A 97 2.92 -20.88 -1.62
CA SER A 97 2.00 -20.54 -0.53
C SER A 97 2.32 -19.12 -0.07
N PHE A 98 1.29 -18.42 0.41
CA PHE A 98 1.46 -17.07 0.93
C PHE A 98 0.54 -16.85 2.13
N ASP A 99 1.07 -16.19 3.15
CA ASP A 99 0.36 -15.76 4.34
C ASP A 99 0.60 -14.26 4.57
N TRP A 100 -0.47 -13.51 4.86
CA TRP A 100 -0.44 -12.07 5.10
C TRP A 100 0.44 -11.65 6.28
N TYR A 101 0.68 -12.53 7.25
CA TYR A 101 1.68 -12.29 8.30
C TYR A 101 3.08 -12.01 7.71
N SER A 102 3.42 -12.61 6.57
CA SER A 102 4.69 -12.37 5.87
C SER A 102 4.86 -10.90 5.47
N TYR A 103 3.80 -10.25 5.00
CA TYR A 103 3.85 -8.81 4.69
C TYR A 103 4.00 -7.97 5.95
N ALA A 104 3.30 -8.33 7.02
CA ALA A 104 3.43 -7.62 8.28
C ALA A 104 4.87 -7.67 8.82
N TYR A 105 5.52 -8.84 8.79
CA TYR A 105 6.93 -8.97 9.16
C TYR A 105 7.87 -8.20 8.23
N ASP A 106 7.58 -8.15 6.92
CA ASP A 106 8.37 -7.35 5.97
C ASP A 106 8.27 -5.85 6.24
N ILE A 107 7.08 -5.36 6.60
CA ILE A 107 6.89 -3.97 7.05
C ILE A 107 7.77 -3.70 8.28
N LEU A 108 7.76 -4.59 9.27
CA LEU A 108 8.59 -4.43 10.49
C LEU A 108 10.09 -4.45 10.16
N GLN A 109 10.53 -5.22 9.17
CA GLN A 109 11.93 -5.20 8.71
C GLN A 109 12.32 -3.88 8.05
N ILE A 110 11.44 -3.25 7.27
CA ILE A 110 11.71 -1.91 6.74
C ILE A 110 11.82 -0.89 7.90
N VAL A 111 10.92 -0.98 8.89
CA VAL A 111 10.99 -0.14 10.10
C VAL A 111 12.33 -0.31 10.81
N ASP A 112 12.77 -1.54 11.02
CA ASP A 112 14.01 -1.84 11.74
C ASP A 112 15.25 -1.44 10.94
N LYS A 113 15.28 -1.74 9.63
CA LYS A 113 16.38 -1.43 8.72
C LYS A 113 16.71 0.06 8.69
N PHE A 114 15.68 0.90 8.63
CA PHE A 114 15.84 2.36 8.58
C PHE A 114 15.71 3.01 9.96
N ASN A 115 15.57 2.21 11.03
CA ASN A 115 15.43 2.67 12.42
C ASN A 115 14.31 3.71 12.58
N LEU A 116 13.17 3.48 11.92
CA LEU A 116 12.05 4.40 11.91
C LEU A 116 11.42 4.47 13.31
N LYS A 117 11.38 5.67 13.90
CA LYS A 117 10.83 5.88 15.24
C LYS A 117 9.36 6.24 15.13
N LYS A 118 8.49 5.31 15.55
CA LYS A 118 7.02 5.47 15.54
C LYS A 118 6.49 6.07 14.23
N PRO A 119 6.82 5.48 13.06
CA PRO A 119 6.33 6.01 11.79
C PRO A 119 4.80 6.00 11.71
N VAL A 120 4.24 6.76 10.79
CA VAL A 120 2.85 6.57 10.34
C VAL A 120 2.84 5.53 9.22
N GLY A 121 1.98 4.53 9.35
CA GLY A 121 1.77 3.51 8.32
C GLY A 121 0.59 3.89 7.42
N ILE A 122 0.76 3.84 6.10
CA ILE A 122 -0.31 4.10 5.12
C ILE A 122 -0.48 2.85 4.23
N GLY A 123 -1.72 2.32 4.20
CA GLY A 123 -2.09 1.08 3.51
C GLY A 123 -2.31 -0.09 4.48
N HIS A 124 -1.55 -1.18 4.32
CA HIS A 124 -1.69 -2.49 4.99
C HIS A 124 -0.91 -2.64 6.31
N SER A 125 -0.72 -1.56 7.07
CA SER A 125 0.13 -1.57 8.28
C SER A 125 -0.53 -2.13 9.55
N ILE A 126 -1.85 -2.40 9.53
CA ILE A 126 -2.62 -2.84 10.71
C ILE A 126 -2.08 -4.14 11.32
N LEU A 127 -1.86 -5.18 10.50
CA LEU A 127 -1.37 -6.46 11.01
C LEU A 127 0.04 -6.35 11.61
N ALA A 128 0.88 -5.45 11.10
CA ALA A 128 2.22 -5.20 11.65
C ALA A 128 2.15 -4.58 13.06
N GLU A 129 1.22 -3.65 13.28
CA GLU A 129 0.97 -3.09 14.63
C GLU A 129 0.39 -4.13 15.57
N LEU A 130 -0.52 -5.00 15.11
CA LEU A 130 -1.08 -6.10 15.93
C LEU A 130 -0.03 -7.15 16.33
N ILE A 131 0.99 -7.36 15.49
CA ILE A 131 2.13 -8.25 15.78
C ILE A 131 3.11 -7.60 16.75
N ARG A 132 3.40 -6.32 16.56
CA ARG A 132 4.36 -5.57 17.39
C ARG A 132 3.75 -4.24 17.85
N PRO A 133 2.86 -4.25 18.87
CA PRO A 133 2.19 -3.05 19.36
C PRO A 133 3.17 -1.95 19.79
N GLY A 134 2.82 -0.70 19.50
CA GLY A 134 3.66 0.48 19.73
C GLY A 134 4.69 0.75 18.63
N THR A 135 4.63 0.03 17.50
CA THR A 135 5.52 0.27 16.35
C THR A 135 5.15 1.56 15.65
N PHE A 136 3.86 1.83 15.44
CA PHE A 136 3.38 3.00 14.70
C PHE A 136 2.89 4.11 15.63
N SER A 137 2.92 5.36 15.17
CA SER A 137 2.27 6.48 15.86
C SER A 137 0.81 6.66 15.47
N ALA A 138 0.46 6.28 14.23
CA ALA A 138 -0.88 6.25 13.69
C ALA A 138 -0.90 5.39 12.42
N ILE A 139 -2.09 4.98 11.98
CA ILE A 139 -2.30 4.24 10.73
C ILE A 139 -3.37 4.91 9.89
N VAL A 140 -3.14 5.00 8.58
CA VAL A 140 -4.15 5.29 7.57
C VAL A 140 -4.40 4.03 6.74
N ALA A 141 -5.58 3.42 6.90
CA ALA A 141 -6.00 2.23 6.19
C ALA A 141 -6.83 2.63 4.96
N ILE A 142 -6.28 2.37 3.77
CA ILE A 142 -6.94 2.69 2.49
C ILE A 142 -7.74 1.49 2.02
N ASP A 143 -9.06 1.66 2.01
CA ASP A 143 -10.09 0.68 1.66
C ASP A 143 -9.73 -0.75 2.13
N PRO A 144 -9.48 -0.96 3.43
CA PRO A 144 -8.74 -2.13 3.88
C PRO A 144 -9.51 -3.43 3.66
N THR A 145 -8.86 -4.38 2.98
CA THR A 145 -9.31 -5.77 2.81
C THR A 145 -9.13 -6.55 4.10
N MET A 146 -10.04 -6.38 5.04
CA MET A 146 -10.14 -7.20 6.26
C MET A 146 -11.62 -7.46 6.53
N PHE A 147 -11.96 -8.63 7.04
CA PHE A 147 -13.34 -9.08 7.10
C PHE A 147 -13.62 -9.84 8.39
N PRO A 148 -14.82 -9.71 8.98
CA PRO A 148 -15.28 -10.63 10.01
C PRO A 148 -15.12 -12.08 9.56
N LYS A 149 -14.80 -12.96 10.49
CA LYS A 149 -14.62 -14.40 10.20
C LYS A 149 -15.86 -15.02 9.54
N SER A 150 -17.05 -14.50 9.83
CA SER A 150 -18.34 -14.99 9.29
C SER A 150 -18.52 -14.80 7.79
N ILE A 151 -17.85 -13.81 7.19
CA ILE A 151 -17.96 -13.51 5.74
C ILE A 151 -16.63 -13.69 5.00
N TYR A 152 -15.58 -14.13 5.70
CA TYR A 152 -14.29 -14.41 5.10
C TYR A 152 -14.33 -15.67 4.23
N LEU A 153 -13.90 -15.54 2.97
CA LEU A 153 -13.74 -16.67 2.06
C LEU A 153 -12.37 -17.31 2.25
N ASN A 154 -12.34 -18.45 2.93
CA ASN A 154 -11.15 -19.31 2.97
C ASN A 154 -11.24 -20.35 1.84
N ALA A 155 -10.55 -20.09 0.73
CA ALA A 155 -10.59 -20.95 -0.45
C ALA A 155 -9.20 -21.16 -1.03
N SER A 156 -8.96 -22.34 -1.62
CA SER A 156 -7.74 -22.62 -2.37
C SER A 156 -7.60 -21.69 -3.58
N VAL A 157 -6.41 -21.61 -4.18
CA VAL A 157 -6.21 -20.86 -5.44
C VAL A 157 -7.17 -21.34 -6.54
N ASP A 158 -7.46 -22.64 -6.58
CA ASP A 158 -8.32 -23.26 -7.60
C ASP A 158 -9.79 -22.87 -7.42
N ASP A 159 -10.22 -22.63 -6.18
CA ASP A 159 -11.61 -22.32 -5.84
C ASP A 159 -11.86 -20.81 -5.57
N HIS A 160 -10.81 -20.01 -5.37
CA HIS A 160 -10.94 -18.60 -5.03
C HIS A 160 -11.25 -17.74 -6.28
N PRO A 161 -12.42 -17.05 -6.35
CA PRO A 161 -12.87 -16.35 -7.57
C PRO A 161 -11.86 -15.32 -8.10
N MET A 162 -11.29 -14.50 -7.20
CA MET A 162 -10.29 -13.49 -7.60
C MET A 162 -8.98 -14.13 -8.08
N ALA A 163 -8.56 -15.24 -7.48
CA ALA A 163 -7.35 -15.95 -7.90
C ALA A 163 -7.54 -16.51 -9.32
N GLN A 164 -8.68 -17.15 -9.58
CA GLN A 164 -9.04 -17.67 -10.90
C GLN A 164 -9.16 -16.57 -11.96
N MET A 165 -9.74 -15.42 -11.62
CA MET A 165 -9.81 -14.27 -12.51
C MET A 165 -8.41 -13.72 -12.83
N THR A 166 -7.53 -13.62 -11.82
CA THR A 166 -6.14 -13.20 -11.99
C THR A 166 -5.36 -14.15 -12.89
N LEU A 167 -5.50 -15.47 -12.74
CA LEU A 167 -4.77 -16.44 -13.57
C LEU A 167 -5.20 -16.40 -15.05
N LYS A 168 -6.47 -16.09 -15.33
CA LYS A 168 -7.02 -16.00 -16.70
C LYS A 168 -6.70 -14.68 -17.41
N ARG A 169 -6.22 -13.66 -16.69
CA ARG A 169 -5.95 -12.34 -17.29
C ARG A 169 -4.71 -12.38 -18.18
N ARG A 170 -4.67 -11.43 -19.12
CA ARG A 170 -3.48 -11.13 -19.92
C ARG A 170 -2.40 -10.52 -19.02
N ASP A 171 -1.18 -11.01 -19.16
CA ASP A 171 0.03 -10.50 -18.50
C ASP A 171 1.21 -10.32 -19.47
N THR A 172 0.96 -10.39 -20.78
CA THR A 172 1.98 -10.15 -21.81
C THR A 172 1.47 -9.18 -22.89
N TRP A 173 2.39 -8.34 -23.37
CA TRP A 173 2.15 -7.32 -24.38
C TRP A 173 3.36 -7.19 -25.30
N LYS A 174 3.18 -6.51 -26.44
CA LYS A 174 4.29 -6.24 -27.37
C LYS A 174 5.31 -5.29 -26.75
N ASP A 175 4.83 -4.18 -26.22
CA ASP A 175 5.61 -3.10 -25.62
C ASP A 175 4.72 -2.28 -24.67
N ARG A 176 5.29 -1.23 -24.06
CA ARG A 176 4.57 -0.38 -23.10
C ARG A 176 3.43 0.42 -23.75
N ILE A 177 3.54 0.75 -25.03
CA ILE A 177 2.50 1.49 -25.77
C ILE A 177 1.29 0.59 -25.98
N ASP A 178 1.53 -0.63 -26.50
CA ASP A 178 0.49 -1.66 -26.63
C ASP A 178 -0.15 -1.98 -25.27
N ALA A 179 0.65 -2.14 -24.21
CA ALA A 179 0.14 -2.38 -22.86
C ALA A 179 -0.83 -1.29 -22.42
N LYS A 180 -0.43 -0.02 -22.50
CA LYS A 180 -1.28 1.11 -22.11
C LYS A 180 -2.58 1.16 -22.93
N GLU A 181 -2.51 0.97 -24.24
CA GLU A 181 -3.70 0.95 -25.11
C GLU A 181 -4.69 -0.15 -24.69
N LYS A 182 -4.20 -1.38 -24.48
CA LYS A 182 -5.06 -2.52 -24.11
C LYS A 182 -5.64 -2.36 -22.70
N LEU A 183 -4.90 -1.77 -21.76
CA LEU A 183 -5.40 -1.44 -20.42
C LEU A 183 -6.54 -0.41 -20.51
N LEU A 184 -6.36 0.69 -21.25
CA LEU A 184 -7.39 1.72 -21.46
C LEU A 184 -8.66 1.18 -22.15
N GLY A 185 -8.57 0.06 -22.86
CA GLY A 185 -9.72 -0.68 -23.38
C GLY A 185 -10.67 -1.21 -22.29
N LYS A 186 -10.23 -1.32 -21.03
CA LYS A 186 -11.01 -1.84 -19.90
C LYS A 186 -11.52 -0.72 -18.99
N ARG A 187 -12.79 -0.79 -18.57
CA ARG A 187 -13.42 0.19 -17.68
C ARG A 187 -12.62 0.37 -16.37
N PHE A 188 -12.12 -0.72 -15.82
CA PHE A 188 -11.32 -0.74 -14.58
C PHE A 188 -10.09 0.17 -14.62
N PHE A 189 -9.32 0.19 -15.72
CA PHE A 189 -8.14 1.07 -15.83
C PHE A 189 -8.50 2.48 -16.29
N ARG A 190 -9.69 2.69 -16.90
CA ARG A 190 -10.16 4.03 -17.28
C ARG A 190 -10.60 4.88 -16.10
N SER A 191 -10.95 4.28 -14.96
CA SER A 191 -11.26 5.06 -13.75
C SER A 191 -10.01 5.60 -13.06
N TRP A 192 -8.83 5.04 -13.33
CA TRP A 192 -7.59 5.46 -12.69
C TRP A 192 -7.12 6.81 -13.20
N HIS A 193 -6.47 7.57 -12.31
CA HIS A 193 -5.81 8.80 -12.68
C HIS A 193 -4.72 8.52 -13.74
N PRO A 194 -4.61 9.33 -14.81
CA PRO A 194 -3.65 9.08 -15.90
C PRO A 194 -2.20 8.89 -15.43
N GLU A 195 -1.74 9.70 -14.46
CA GLU A 195 -0.40 9.54 -13.86
C GLU A 195 -0.19 8.16 -13.24
N VAL A 196 -1.21 7.59 -12.60
CA VAL A 196 -1.12 6.28 -11.95
C VAL A 196 -1.02 5.17 -12.99
N LEU A 197 -1.82 5.25 -14.06
CA LEU A 197 -1.75 4.29 -15.16
C LEU A 197 -0.37 4.33 -15.85
N ASP A 198 0.20 5.52 -16.02
CA ASP A 198 1.54 5.68 -16.57
C ASP A 198 2.59 5.01 -15.69
N LEU A 199 2.53 5.23 -14.38
CA LEU A 199 3.42 4.59 -13.41
C LEU A 199 3.24 3.06 -13.40
N TYR A 200 2.01 2.57 -13.53
CA TYR A 200 1.73 1.14 -13.58
C TYR A 200 2.38 0.47 -14.80
N VAL A 201 2.32 1.12 -15.97
CA VAL A 201 2.96 0.62 -17.19
C VAL A 201 4.49 0.77 -17.13
N GLU A 202 5.00 1.86 -16.56
CA GLU A 202 6.44 2.13 -16.47
C GLU A 202 7.14 1.22 -15.47
N HIS A 203 6.57 1.08 -14.27
CA HIS A 203 7.23 0.44 -13.13
C HIS A 203 6.66 -0.94 -12.78
N GLY A 204 5.41 -1.25 -13.14
CA GLY A 204 4.79 -2.55 -12.90
C GLY A 204 5.18 -3.63 -13.91
N MET A 205 5.91 -3.28 -14.97
CA MET A 205 6.22 -4.15 -16.10
C MET A 205 7.71 -4.26 -16.39
N ILE A 206 8.13 -5.38 -17.00
CA ILE A 206 9.51 -5.67 -17.37
C ILE A 206 9.59 -6.26 -18.78
N ASP A 207 10.63 -5.87 -19.51
CA ASP A 207 10.91 -6.38 -20.85
C ASP A 207 11.47 -7.81 -20.76
N VAL A 208 11.04 -8.67 -21.68
CA VAL A 208 11.45 -10.07 -21.79
C VAL A 208 11.97 -10.31 -23.20
N ILE A 209 13.14 -10.94 -23.31
CA ILE A 209 13.66 -11.41 -24.60
C ILE A 209 13.14 -12.84 -24.81
N ASN A 210 12.35 -13.02 -25.86
CA ASN A 210 11.77 -14.31 -26.24
C ASN A 210 12.82 -15.20 -26.93
N GLU A 211 12.53 -16.50 -27.06
CA GLU A 211 13.45 -17.47 -27.68
C GLU A 211 13.80 -17.14 -29.15
N ASP A 212 12.88 -16.48 -29.86
CA ASP A 212 13.08 -16.02 -31.24
C ASP A 212 13.88 -14.71 -31.35
N GLY A 213 14.35 -14.16 -30.23
CA GLY A 213 15.09 -12.90 -30.14
C GLY A 213 14.21 -11.65 -30.17
N SER A 214 12.90 -11.77 -30.30
CA SER A 214 11.98 -10.64 -30.17
C SER A 214 11.84 -10.21 -28.70
N SER A 215 11.51 -8.94 -28.46
CA SER A 215 11.18 -8.45 -27.13
C SER A 215 9.67 -8.43 -26.90
N SER A 216 9.23 -8.85 -25.73
CA SER A 216 7.87 -8.64 -25.22
C SER A 216 7.91 -7.93 -23.87
N LEU A 217 6.75 -7.59 -23.34
CA LEU A 217 6.59 -6.98 -22.03
C LEU A 217 5.71 -7.87 -21.16
N THR A 218 6.07 -8.06 -19.89
CA THR A 218 5.26 -8.79 -18.90
C THR A 218 5.17 -8.04 -17.57
N LEU A 219 4.29 -8.51 -16.68
CA LEU A 219 4.16 -7.97 -15.32
C LEU A 219 5.36 -8.38 -14.47
N LYS A 220 5.87 -7.45 -13.64
CA LYS A 220 6.87 -7.78 -12.63
C LYS A 220 6.31 -8.68 -11.53
N CYS A 221 5.04 -8.48 -11.14
CA CYS A 221 4.33 -9.39 -10.26
C CYS A 221 3.80 -10.59 -11.07
N PRO A 222 4.30 -11.81 -10.86
CA PRO A 222 3.79 -12.98 -11.56
C PRO A 222 2.32 -13.23 -11.22
N LYS A 223 1.46 -13.56 -12.21
CA LYS A 223 0.02 -13.82 -11.99
C LYS A 223 -0.24 -14.81 -10.86
N PHE A 224 0.57 -15.86 -10.78
CA PHE A 224 0.43 -16.85 -9.72
C PHE A 224 0.72 -16.27 -8.32
N GLN A 225 1.67 -15.35 -8.19
CA GLN A 225 1.98 -14.69 -6.91
C GLN A 225 0.85 -13.76 -6.45
N GLU A 226 0.23 -13.02 -7.38
CA GLU A 226 -0.96 -12.23 -7.06
C GLU A 226 -2.15 -13.16 -6.68
N ALA A 227 -2.34 -14.26 -7.41
CA ALA A 227 -3.41 -15.22 -7.17
C ALA A 227 -3.29 -15.92 -5.80
N ILE A 228 -2.09 -16.35 -5.39
CA ILE A 228 -1.88 -16.92 -4.05
C ILE A 228 -2.07 -15.88 -2.95
N THR A 229 -1.87 -14.58 -3.24
CA THR A 229 -2.10 -13.50 -2.27
C THR A 229 -3.59 -13.26 -2.04
N PHE A 230 -4.42 -13.43 -3.08
CA PHE A 230 -5.88 -13.46 -2.92
C PHE A 230 -6.37 -14.67 -2.14
N ALA A 231 -5.89 -15.87 -2.53
CA ALA A 231 -6.30 -17.10 -1.87
C ALA A 231 -5.85 -17.16 -0.40
N CYS A 232 -4.66 -16.61 -0.10
CA CYS A 232 -4.02 -16.51 1.21
C CYS A 232 -4.26 -17.72 2.13
N ILE A 233 -3.22 -18.53 2.34
CA ILE A 233 -3.29 -19.62 3.31
C ILE A 233 -3.01 -19.01 4.68
N GLY A 234 -4.04 -18.53 5.38
CA GLY A 234 -3.83 -17.91 6.68
C GLY A 234 -5.04 -17.21 7.27
N THR A 235 -4.82 -16.66 8.46
CA THR A 235 -5.85 -15.99 9.25
C THR A 235 -5.71 -14.47 9.23
N GLY A 236 -4.59 -13.95 8.69
CA GLY A 236 -4.21 -12.54 8.81
C GLY A 236 -5.28 -11.54 8.35
N LEU A 237 -6.11 -11.88 7.36
CA LEU A 237 -7.18 -11.01 6.87
C LEU A 237 -8.33 -10.84 7.87
N TYR A 238 -8.75 -11.91 8.55
CA TYR A 238 -9.80 -11.80 9.58
C TYR A 238 -9.20 -11.46 10.95
N ASP A 239 -7.99 -11.91 11.28
CA ASP A 239 -7.30 -11.48 12.50
C ASP A 239 -7.06 -9.98 12.50
N SER A 240 -6.79 -9.38 11.34
CA SER A 240 -6.71 -7.91 11.21
C SER A 240 -8.01 -7.22 11.57
N PHE A 241 -9.17 -7.85 11.32
CA PHE A 241 -10.50 -7.32 11.64
C PHE A 241 -10.88 -7.59 13.09
N GLU A 242 -10.85 -8.85 13.52
CA GLU A 242 -11.31 -9.30 14.85
C GLU A 242 -10.50 -8.68 15.99
N ARG A 243 -9.29 -8.22 15.70
CA ARG A 243 -8.35 -7.64 16.68
C ARG A 243 -8.17 -6.13 16.52
N LEU A 244 -8.96 -5.45 15.68
CA LEU A 244 -8.89 -3.99 15.53
C LEU A 244 -9.02 -3.25 16.88
N ASN A 245 -9.81 -3.80 17.80
CA ASN A 245 -9.99 -3.27 19.15
C ASN A 245 -8.75 -3.38 20.05
N GLU A 246 -7.71 -4.11 19.65
CA GLU A 246 -6.43 -4.17 20.36
C GLU A 246 -5.54 -2.96 20.05
N LEU A 247 -5.82 -2.20 18.97
CA LEU A 247 -5.02 -1.05 18.58
C LEU A 247 -5.19 0.11 19.57
N GLU A 248 -4.08 0.58 20.13
CA GLU A 248 -4.02 1.71 21.08
C GLU A 248 -3.55 3.02 20.41
N ILE A 249 -3.57 3.05 19.07
CA ILE A 249 -3.11 4.19 18.27
C ILE A 249 -4.25 4.73 17.40
N PRO A 250 -4.18 6.00 16.94
CA PRO A 250 -5.16 6.55 16.01
C PRO A 250 -5.17 5.80 14.68
N VAL A 251 -6.38 5.49 14.19
CA VAL A 251 -6.61 4.83 12.90
C VAL A 251 -7.57 5.65 12.06
N GLN A 252 -7.14 6.05 10.86
CA GLN A 252 -8.03 6.62 9.84
C GLN A 252 -8.36 5.53 8.82
N ILE A 253 -9.63 5.21 8.65
CA ILE A 253 -10.13 4.39 7.55
C ILE A 253 -10.57 5.34 6.45
N ILE A 254 -10.15 5.09 5.21
CA ILE A 254 -10.62 5.81 4.03
C ILE A 254 -11.24 4.80 3.09
N THR A 255 -12.50 5.00 2.69
CA THR A 255 -13.21 4.09 1.77
C THR A 255 -13.67 4.79 0.50
N GLY A 256 -13.92 4.01 -0.55
CA GLY A 256 -14.62 4.50 -1.75
C GLY A 256 -16.14 4.36 -1.59
N GLU A 257 -16.90 5.36 -2.02
CA GLU A 257 -18.38 5.33 -1.97
C GLU A 257 -18.99 4.11 -2.69
N ASN A 258 -18.34 3.66 -3.76
CA ASN A 258 -18.77 2.50 -4.56
C ASN A 258 -17.84 1.29 -4.33
N SER A 259 -17.22 1.17 -3.15
CA SER A 259 -16.35 0.04 -2.85
C SER A 259 -17.16 -1.25 -2.62
N ASP A 260 -16.92 -2.24 -3.48
CA ASP A 260 -17.44 -3.61 -3.28
C ASP A 260 -16.75 -4.35 -2.13
N ILE A 261 -15.64 -3.82 -1.61
CA ILE A 261 -14.85 -4.40 -0.52
C ILE A 261 -15.26 -3.81 0.83
N ASN A 262 -15.64 -2.52 0.84
CA ASN A 262 -16.03 -1.77 2.04
C ASN A 262 -17.37 -1.06 1.81
N PRO A 263 -18.48 -1.81 1.65
CA PRO A 263 -19.80 -1.19 1.72
C PRO A 263 -20.00 -0.51 3.08
N GLU A 264 -20.89 0.47 3.13
CA GLU A 264 -21.10 1.36 4.29
C GLU A 264 -21.17 0.61 5.64
N GLU A 265 -21.98 -0.44 5.71
CA GLU A 265 -22.15 -1.24 6.95
C GLU A 265 -20.84 -1.90 7.40
N LEU A 266 -20.05 -2.44 6.47
CA LEU A 266 -18.79 -3.09 6.80
C LEU A 266 -17.70 -2.07 7.18
N ALA A 267 -17.71 -0.89 6.55
CA ALA A 267 -16.84 0.21 6.93
C ALA A 267 -17.16 0.73 8.34
N ALA A 268 -18.45 0.90 8.66
CA ALA A 268 -18.92 1.26 9.99
C ALA A 268 -18.53 0.20 11.03
N MET A 269 -18.68 -1.08 10.71
CA MET A 269 -18.29 -2.17 11.60
C MET A 269 -16.78 -2.17 11.92
N LYS A 270 -15.93 -1.81 10.94
CA LYS A 270 -14.48 -1.64 11.18
C LYS A 270 -14.20 -0.44 12.08
N LEU A 271 -14.91 0.67 11.87
CA LEU A 271 -14.79 1.86 12.70
C LEU A 271 -15.19 1.55 14.16
N ASP A 272 -16.28 0.83 14.37
CA ASP A 272 -16.79 0.48 15.71
C ASP A 272 -15.80 -0.39 16.52
N GLN A 273 -14.92 -1.13 15.84
CA GLN A 273 -13.86 -1.89 16.49
C GLN A 273 -12.67 -1.00 16.90
N CYS A 274 -12.44 0.13 16.24
CA CYS A 274 -11.30 0.99 16.52
C CYS A 274 -11.53 1.83 17.79
N LYS A 275 -10.64 1.70 18.79
CA LYS A 275 -10.66 2.56 19.99
C LYS A 275 -10.49 4.05 19.68
N PHE A 276 -9.67 4.37 18.69
CA PHE A 276 -9.34 5.73 18.24
C PHE A 276 -9.49 5.84 16.72
N GLY A 277 -10.67 5.45 16.22
CA GLY A 277 -10.98 5.37 14.80
C GLY A 277 -11.63 6.64 14.24
N SER A 278 -11.33 6.96 12.99
CA SER A 278 -12.15 7.85 12.16
C SER A 278 -12.34 7.25 10.77
N LEU A 279 -13.45 7.58 10.13
CA LEU A 279 -13.83 7.07 8.81
C LEU A 279 -14.14 8.24 7.89
N GLU A 280 -13.58 8.20 6.68
CA GLU A 280 -13.86 9.16 5.60
C GLU A 280 -14.15 8.38 4.32
N THR A 281 -15.06 8.89 3.49
CA THR A 281 -15.47 8.23 2.25
C THR A 281 -15.29 9.16 1.06
N ILE A 282 -14.58 8.69 0.04
CA ILE A 282 -14.34 9.43 -1.20
C ILE A 282 -15.46 9.12 -2.19
N LYS A 283 -16.22 10.16 -2.56
CA LYS A 283 -17.31 10.07 -3.54
C LYS A 283 -16.85 9.59 -4.91
N ASP A 284 -17.72 8.92 -5.63
CA ASP A 284 -17.51 8.43 -7.00
C ASP A 284 -16.22 7.61 -7.18
N THR A 285 -15.83 6.82 -6.17
CA THR A 285 -14.65 5.94 -6.26
C THR A 285 -14.96 4.52 -5.79
N GLY A 286 -14.26 3.55 -6.37
CA GLY A 286 -14.30 2.16 -5.95
C GLY A 286 -13.21 1.79 -4.93
N HIS A 287 -12.88 0.51 -4.89
CA HIS A 287 -11.85 -0.04 -3.97
C HIS A 287 -10.47 0.62 -4.12
N LEU A 288 -10.10 1.04 -5.34
CA LEU A 288 -8.79 1.61 -5.65
C LEU A 288 -8.79 3.14 -5.60
N LEU A 289 -9.43 3.72 -4.57
CA LEU A 289 -9.66 5.16 -4.41
C LEU A 289 -8.39 6.01 -4.52
N ASN A 290 -7.25 5.51 -4.03
CA ASN A 290 -5.97 6.22 -4.09
C ASN A 290 -5.38 6.27 -5.51
N LEU A 291 -5.79 5.35 -6.38
CA LEU A 291 -5.40 5.31 -7.79
C LEU A 291 -6.35 6.13 -8.66
N GLU A 292 -7.62 6.21 -8.29
CA GLU A 292 -8.66 6.96 -9.00
C GLU A 292 -8.60 8.46 -8.67
N LYS A 293 -8.49 8.80 -7.38
CA LYS A 293 -8.56 10.17 -6.84
C LYS A 293 -7.39 10.44 -5.87
N PRO A 294 -6.14 10.55 -6.40
CA PRO A 294 -4.95 10.73 -5.56
C PRO A 294 -4.91 12.07 -4.81
N GLN A 295 -5.59 13.11 -5.31
CA GLN A 295 -5.66 14.40 -4.63
C GLN A 295 -6.53 14.33 -3.38
N GLU A 296 -7.76 13.86 -3.53
CA GLU A 296 -8.72 13.70 -2.44
C GLU A 296 -8.18 12.76 -1.36
N THR A 297 -7.50 11.69 -1.78
CA THR A 297 -6.79 10.78 -0.86
C THR A 297 -5.69 11.51 -0.08
N ALA A 298 -4.87 12.32 -0.74
CA ALA A 298 -3.80 13.08 -0.10
C ALA A 298 -4.31 14.16 0.87
N ASP A 299 -5.46 14.76 0.55
CA ASP A 299 -6.11 15.77 1.39
C ASP A 299 -6.57 15.14 2.71
N ILE A 300 -7.29 14.02 2.66
CA ILE A 300 -7.75 13.30 3.86
C ILE A 300 -6.56 12.83 4.71
N ILE A 301 -5.52 12.26 4.08
CA ILE A 301 -4.28 11.89 4.76
C ILE A 301 -3.68 13.10 5.47
N SER A 302 -3.54 14.24 4.78
CA SER A 302 -2.94 15.45 5.36
C SER A 302 -3.73 15.97 6.56
N THR A 303 -5.07 15.99 6.47
CA THR A 303 -5.95 16.41 7.57
C THR A 303 -5.84 15.48 8.78
N PHE A 304 -5.81 14.17 8.57
CA PHE A 304 -5.62 13.22 9.67
C PHE A 304 -4.25 13.39 10.35
N LEU A 305 -3.19 13.51 9.56
CA LEU A 305 -1.84 13.72 10.09
C LEU A 305 -1.78 15.01 10.94
N ASP A 306 -2.43 16.10 10.49
CA ASP A 306 -2.51 17.35 11.26
C ASP A 306 -3.17 17.16 12.63
N ARG A 307 -4.24 16.34 12.71
CA ARG A 307 -4.87 15.97 13.98
C ARG A 307 -3.93 15.16 14.88
N VAL A 308 -3.25 14.15 14.34
CA VAL A 308 -2.31 13.29 15.09
C VAL A 308 -1.16 14.11 15.69
N LEU A 309 -0.56 15.03 14.92
CA LEU A 309 0.54 15.85 15.43
C LEU A 309 0.06 16.91 16.42
N ALA A 310 -1.14 17.47 16.27
CA ALA A 310 -1.73 18.35 17.28
C ALA A 310 -1.96 17.60 18.60
N ALA A 311 -2.49 16.37 18.53
CA ALA A 311 -2.69 15.48 19.68
C ALA A 311 -1.38 15.14 20.41
N SER A 312 -0.30 14.86 19.67
CA SER A 312 1.02 14.55 20.27
C SER A 312 1.67 15.70 21.04
N LYS A 313 1.22 16.95 20.80
CA LYS A 313 1.71 18.16 21.47
C LYS A 313 0.84 18.59 22.66
N GLY A 314 -0.34 18.00 22.83
CA GLY A 314 -1.28 18.26 23.91
C GLY A 314 -1.17 17.25 25.05
N ASN A 315 -1.63 17.62 26.25
CA ASN A 315 -1.64 16.74 27.43
C ASN A 315 -2.59 15.55 27.17
N VAL A 316 -2.10 14.33 27.44
CA VAL A 316 -2.67 13.03 27.00
C VAL A 316 -4.17 12.84 27.32
N GLU A 317 -4.71 13.53 28.33
CA GLU A 317 -6.12 13.40 28.72
C GLU A 317 -7.12 14.20 27.86
N GLN A 318 -6.71 15.31 27.22
CA GLN A 318 -7.59 16.04 26.29
C GLN A 318 -7.63 15.39 24.89
N THR A 319 -6.70 14.48 24.62
CA THR A 319 -6.46 13.85 23.32
C THR A 319 -7.52 12.81 22.95
N LYS A 320 -8.21 12.21 23.92
CA LYS A 320 -9.18 11.13 23.70
C LYS A 320 -10.56 11.59 23.18
N ALA A 321 -10.85 12.90 23.21
CA ALA A 321 -12.15 13.44 22.82
C ALA A 321 -12.15 14.18 21.47
N ARG A 322 -11.01 14.20 20.75
CA ARG A 322 -10.80 15.00 19.52
C ARG A 322 -10.28 14.22 18.31
N LEU A 323 -9.96 12.94 18.48
CA LEU A 323 -9.58 12.01 17.41
C LEU A 323 -10.75 11.10 17.09
#